data_AF-A0A150P6A5-F1
#
_entry.id   AF-A0A150P6A5-F1
#
_cell.length_a   1.000
_cell.length_b   1.000
_cell.length_c   1.000
_cell.angle_alpha   90.00
_cell.angle_beta   90.00
_cell.angle_gamma   90.00
#
_symmetry.space_group_name_H-M   'P 1'
#
loop_
_entity.id
_entity.type
_entity.pdbx_description
1 polymer ?
#
loop_
_entity_poly.entity_id
_entity_poly.type
_entity_poly.pdbx_seq_one_letter_code
_entity_poly.pdbx_strand_id
1 'polypeptide(L)'
;MQKTLVVALGWVLAFGLSSREASAGLDALQGTKPGDLPDPNNFGTAERCDGCHRAEDEESKDHMPTDTWAGTMMANAWRDPVFKAALTIANQDAPGIGTFCLRCHSPVGFVNGRATPPDGSGFDPNASVDGKIIDGQGVSCNVCHRAMATPDPEGTGSYSYFLGNAQLVFDNTPEAAGFVNTPVMYGPYENIVSNSHTGEQVSMLAESQFCGQCHQVTNPEVMLRDASGEPTTIEFPLDTTFEEWASSDFRNGGASARSCIDCHMRRKEGESSVADRGPMRKNPRDHVLVGGNHWGIQAVMAADPARAEEYATSFQLALDRTLESLASAASVTLVEAPQQAEPGGEISVTVRVENLTGHKFPTGYAESRRAWIAVFLVDEAGVERPLLGGYDADTGEIQHEPPTHEYRAVHGRWDSEAGVGEKEEHLALHDMIISDTRIPPKGFVASQTTQPTQEIDFSDGNGGYRNYDEASFTLTVPADASGAQTLSARVYYQSMTREYVEFLRSANVTDNKGEELMAIYEETGEAPPILVASEDAPIDLGALPGTTGSNGAGSGAGGS
;
A
#
# COMPACT_ATOMS: atom_id res chain seq x y z
N MET A 1 46.41 59.05 43.47
CA MET A 1 46.59 57.98 42.48
C MET A 1 45.75 56.79 42.91
N GLN A 2 44.55 56.61 42.36
CA GLN A 2 43.86 55.32 42.34
C GLN A 2 42.77 55.41 41.26
N LYS A 3 42.95 54.63 40.19
CA LYS A 3 42.00 54.55 39.07
C LYS A 3 40.83 53.69 39.52
N THR A 4 39.61 54.23 39.47
CA THR A 4 38.37 53.47 39.63
C THR A 4 38.00 52.89 38.27
N LEU A 5 37.99 51.56 38.18
CA LEU A 5 37.55 50.80 37.02
C LEU A 5 36.02 50.65 37.12
N VAL A 6 35.26 51.21 36.19
CA VAL A 6 33.82 50.95 36.03
C VAL A 6 33.68 49.97 34.87
N VAL A 7 33.31 48.73 35.19
CA VAL A 7 32.98 47.68 34.22
C VAL A 7 31.51 47.86 33.82
N ALA A 8 31.27 48.06 32.53
CA ALA A 8 29.94 48.09 31.95
C ALA A 8 29.41 46.66 31.79
N LEU A 9 28.26 46.36 32.40
CA LEU A 9 27.51 45.12 32.19
C LEU A 9 26.75 45.23 30.85
N GLY A 10 27.19 44.50 29.84
CA GLY A 10 26.43 44.30 28.59
C GLY A 10 25.36 43.24 28.80
N TRP A 11 24.10 43.62 28.59
CA TRP A 11 22.98 42.70 28.49
C TRP A 11 23.01 42.02 27.12
N VAL A 12 23.24 40.71 27.08
CA VAL A 12 23.02 39.88 25.89
C VAL A 12 21.53 39.51 25.88
N LEU A 13 20.78 40.11 24.98
CA LEU A 13 19.44 39.67 24.60
C LEU A 13 19.57 38.33 23.88
N ALA A 14 19.24 37.24 24.57
CA ALA A 14 18.97 35.96 23.95
C ALA A 14 17.66 36.09 23.16
N PHE A 15 17.76 36.21 21.83
CA PHE A 15 16.64 35.92 20.95
C PHE A 15 16.36 34.42 21.07
N GLY A 16 15.33 34.07 21.83
CA GLY A 16 14.74 32.74 21.79
C GLY A 16 14.28 32.47 20.37
N LEU A 17 14.85 31.44 19.75
CA LEU A 17 14.27 30.80 18.59
C LEU A 17 12.96 30.18 19.07
N SER A 18 11.85 30.87 18.83
CA SER A 18 10.52 30.30 18.95
C SER A 18 10.46 29.09 18.02
N SER A 19 10.31 27.90 18.61
CA SER A 19 9.81 26.72 17.91
C SER A 19 8.59 27.15 17.11
N ARG A 20 8.62 26.98 15.79
CA ARG A 20 7.42 27.12 14.96
C ARG A 20 6.35 26.22 15.57
N GLU A 21 5.23 26.83 15.94
CA GLU A 21 4.05 26.15 16.46
C GLU A 21 3.67 25.04 15.47
N ALA A 22 3.51 23.80 15.97
CA ALA A 22 2.83 22.77 15.22
C ALA A 22 1.44 23.31 14.84
N SER A 23 0.96 22.98 13.64
CA SER A 23 -0.34 23.46 13.17
C SER A 23 -1.47 22.93 14.07
N ALA A 24 -2.58 23.66 14.14
CA ALA A 24 -3.72 23.32 15.00
C ALA A 24 -4.36 21.94 14.71
N GLY A 25 -4.19 21.39 13.50
CA GLY A 25 -4.74 20.08 13.12
C GLY A 25 -3.97 18.90 13.72
N LEU A 26 -2.63 18.98 13.73
CA LEU A 26 -1.78 17.93 14.29
C LEU A 26 -1.91 17.81 15.81
N ASP A 27 -2.06 18.95 16.48
CA ASP A 27 -2.27 19.02 17.93
C ASP A 27 -3.62 18.41 18.35
N ALA A 28 -4.63 18.44 17.46
CA ALA A 28 -5.96 17.90 17.70
C ALA A 28 -6.07 16.38 17.60
N LEU A 29 -5.09 15.70 16.97
CA LEU A 29 -5.08 14.24 16.89
C LEU A 29 -5.09 13.62 18.29
N GLN A 30 -5.67 12.44 18.44
CA GLN A 30 -5.80 11.70 19.69
C GLN A 30 -4.76 10.56 19.76
N GLY A 31 -5.00 9.59 20.65
CA GLY A 31 -4.08 8.51 20.97
C GLY A 31 -2.98 8.92 21.95
N THR A 32 -2.07 7.99 22.22
CA THR A 32 -0.90 8.23 23.07
C THR A 32 0.03 9.26 22.41
N LYS A 33 0.40 10.28 23.18
CA LYS A 33 1.30 11.36 22.76
C LYS A 33 2.74 11.13 23.25
N PRO A 34 3.72 11.78 22.61
CA PRO A 34 5.07 11.91 23.16
C PRO A 34 5.03 12.36 24.63
N GLY A 35 5.64 11.57 25.51
CA GLY A 35 5.71 11.86 26.95
C GLY A 35 4.55 11.32 27.81
N ASP A 36 3.52 10.71 27.21
CA ASP A 36 2.43 10.05 27.96
C ASP A 36 2.85 8.72 28.58
N LEU A 37 3.92 8.11 28.06
CA LEU A 37 4.44 6.84 28.54
C LEU A 37 5.43 7.07 29.69
N PRO A 38 5.40 6.22 30.74
CA PRO A 38 6.18 6.45 31.96
C PRO A 38 7.69 6.27 31.80
N ASP A 39 8.16 5.56 30.76
CA ASP A 39 9.59 5.33 30.47
C ASP A 39 9.82 5.21 28.95
N PRO A 40 10.90 5.77 28.37
CA PRO A 40 11.30 5.53 26.98
C PRO A 40 11.59 4.04 26.63
N ASN A 41 11.80 3.16 27.62
CA ASN A 41 11.97 1.71 27.43
C ASN A 41 10.65 0.92 27.57
N ASN A 42 9.50 1.56 27.38
CA ASN A 42 8.20 0.90 27.48
C ASN A 42 7.97 -0.14 26.35
N PHE A 43 8.77 -0.11 25.28
CA PHE A 43 8.67 -1.04 24.14
C PHE A 43 9.91 -1.94 24.06
N GLY A 44 9.70 -3.22 23.75
CA GLY A 44 10.77 -4.18 23.46
C GLY A 44 11.04 -4.30 21.97
N THR A 45 12.22 -4.78 21.60
CA THR A 45 12.56 -4.98 20.18
C THR A 45 11.91 -6.24 19.62
N ALA A 46 11.75 -6.30 18.29
CA ALA A 46 11.29 -7.50 17.60
C ALA A 46 12.21 -8.71 17.84
N GLU A 47 13.53 -8.51 18.01
CA GLU A 47 14.49 -9.59 18.31
C GLU A 47 14.26 -10.21 19.69
N ARG A 48 13.68 -9.47 20.64
CA ARG A 48 13.25 -10.06 21.90
C ARG A 48 12.04 -10.98 21.72
N CYS A 49 11.13 -10.61 20.83
CA CYS A 49 10.00 -11.46 20.44
C CYS A 49 10.49 -12.69 19.67
N ASP A 50 11.46 -12.53 18.77
CA ASP A 50 12.12 -13.60 18.00
C ASP A 50 12.61 -14.74 18.89
N GLY A 51 13.15 -14.42 20.08
CA GLY A 51 13.64 -15.42 21.03
C GLY A 51 12.63 -16.53 21.40
N CYS A 52 11.33 -16.27 21.28
CA CYS A 52 10.28 -17.28 21.49
C CYS A 52 9.29 -17.38 20.32
N HIS A 53 9.11 -16.36 19.49
CA HIS A 53 8.11 -16.31 18.42
C HIS A 53 8.72 -16.49 17.03
N ARG A 54 9.79 -17.27 16.95
CA ARG A 54 10.43 -17.71 15.69
C ARG A 54 10.32 -19.21 15.50
N ALA A 55 10.45 -19.65 14.26
CA ALA A 55 10.49 -21.05 13.90
C ALA A 55 11.74 -21.75 14.45
N GLU A 56 11.56 -22.97 14.96
CA GLU A 56 12.66 -23.88 15.32
C GLU A 56 13.01 -24.87 14.20
N ASP A 57 12.16 -24.96 13.18
CA ASP A 57 12.27 -25.84 12.01
C ASP A 57 11.77 -25.13 10.73
N GLU A 58 12.08 -25.70 9.56
CA GLU A 58 11.69 -25.13 8.27
C GLU A 58 10.17 -25.11 8.05
N GLU A 59 9.43 -26.08 8.58
CA GLU A 59 7.98 -26.18 8.40
C GLU A 59 7.26 -25.04 9.13
N SER A 60 7.83 -24.53 10.22
CA SER A 60 7.21 -23.52 11.05
C SER A 60 7.44 -22.08 10.56
N LYS A 61 8.39 -21.86 9.63
CA LYS A 61 8.70 -20.52 9.09
C LYS A 61 7.55 -19.89 8.30
N ASP A 62 6.60 -20.70 7.84
CA ASP A 62 5.44 -20.26 7.06
C ASP A 62 4.33 -19.58 7.89
N HIS A 63 4.39 -19.65 9.22
CA HIS A 63 3.35 -19.12 10.11
C HIS A 63 3.87 -18.48 11.39
N MET A 64 5.10 -18.77 11.80
CA MET A 64 5.65 -18.21 13.04
C MET A 64 5.74 -16.68 12.94
N PRO A 65 5.35 -15.93 14.00
CA PRO A 65 5.13 -14.49 13.87
C PRO A 65 6.35 -13.72 13.35
N THR A 66 7.55 -14.01 13.87
CA THR A 66 8.75 -13.25 13.47
C THR A 66 9.16 -13.57 12.03
N ASP A 67 9.19 -14.85 11.67
CA ASP A 67 9.58 -15.33 10.35
C ASP A 67 8.67 -14.77 9.26
N THR A 68 7.37 -14.65 9.56
CA THR A 68 6.38 -14.17 8.60
C THR A 68 6.27 -12.64 8.54
N TRP A 69 6.62 -11.92 9.62
CA TRP A 69 6.56 -10.46 9.69
C TRP A 69 7.81 -9.76 9.14
N ALA A 70 9.02 -10.30 9.39
CA ALA A 70 10.27 -9.52 9.25
C ALA A 70 10.57 -9.01 7.83
N GLY A 71 10.11 -9.71 6.79
CA GLY A 71 10.29 -9.35 5.38
C GLY A 71 9.20 -8.43 4.81
N THR A 72 8.19 -8.09 5.60
CA THR A 72 7.00 -7.35 5.15
C THR A 72 7.25 -5.84 5.13
N MET A 73 6.40 -5.09 4.43
CA MET A 73 6.46 -3.63 4.49
C MET A 73 6.10 -3.07 5.87
N MET A 74 5.38 -3.80 6.73
CA MET A 74 5.15 -3.36 8.12
C MET A 74 6.45 -3.34 8.91
N ALA A 75 7.24 -4.41 8.85
CA ALA A 75 8.55 -4.48 9.50
C ALA A 75 9.58 -3.47 8.94
N ASN A 76 9.34 -2.99 7.72
CA ASN A 76 10.24 -2.15 6.98
C ASN A 76 9.66 -0.76 6.65
N ALA A 77 8.57 -0.36 7.31
CA ALA A 77 7.83 0.87 6.99
C ALA A 77 8.70 2.14 7.09
N TRP A 78 9.61 2.18 8.07
CA TRP A 78 10.61 3.24 8.21
C TRP A 78 11.81 3.06 7.26
N ARG A 79 12.12 1.82 6.86
CA ARG A 79 13.28 1.51 6.02
C ARG A 79 13.02 1.78 4.54
N ASP A 80 11.76 1.83 4.14
CA ASP A 80 11.29 2.06 2.78
C ASP A 80 11.93 3.33 2.16
N PRO A 81 12.74 3.19 1.08
CA PRO A 81 13.38 4.32 0.43
C PRO A 81 12.36 5.26 -0.26
N VAL A 82 11.22 4.74 -0.72
CA VAL A 82 10.15 5.57 -1.31
C VAL A 82 9.58 6.49 -0.23
N PHE A 83 9.24 5.92 0.93
CA PHE A 83 8.75 6.69 2.07
C PHE A 83 9.75 7.78 2.49
N LYS A 84 11.04 7.46 2.59
CA LYS A 84 12.05 8.45 3.00
C LYS A 84 12.18 9.60 2.00
N ALA A 85 12.15 9.31 0.70
CA ALA A 85 12.18 10.35 -0.33
C ALA A 85 10.90 11.21 -0.27
N ALA A 86 9.72 10.60 -0.17
CA ALA A 86 8.45 11.31 -0.03
C ALA A 86 8.38 12.14 1.25
N LEU A 87 8.88 11.63 2.38
CA LEU A 87 8.96 12.35 3.66
C LEU A 87 9.84 13.61 3.56
N THR A 88 10.89 13.54 2.75
CA THR A 88 11.76 14.69 2.47
C THR A 88 10.96 15.76 1.75
N ILE A 89 10.29 15.41 0.65
CA ILE A 89 9.44 16.34 -0.12
C ILE A 89 8.34 16.93 0.77
N ALA A 90 7.62 16.10 1.52
CA ALA A 90 6.57 16.56 2.42
C ALA A 90 7.06 17.58 3.44
N ASN A 91 8.27 17.39 4.02
CA ASN A 91 8.86 18.36 4.94
C ASN A 91 9.36 19.64 4.25
N GLN A 92 9.72 19.60 2.96
CA GLN A 92 9.99 20.80 2.16
C GLN A 92 8.70 21.60 1.94
N ASP A 93 7.60 20.90 1.66
CA ASP A 93 6.30 21.47 1.33
C ASP A 93 5.62 22.08 2.56
N ALA A 94 5.59 21.31 3.66
CA ALA A 94 4.96 21.67 4.92
C ALA A 94 5.92 21.36 6.09
N PRO A 95 6.78 22.31 6.48
CA PRO A 95 7.77 22.06 7.54
C PRO A 95 7.15 21.57 8.85
N GLY A 96 7.54 20.37 9.28
CA GLY A 96 7.03 19.73 10.50
C GLY A 96 6.06 18.57 10.23
N ILE A 97 5.44 18.52 9.05
CA ILE A 97 4.44 17.52 8.69
C ILE A 97 4.98 16.09 8.81
N GLY A 98 6.28 15.88 8.64
CA GLY A 98 6.84 14.53 8.75
C GLY A 98 6.60 13.85 10.10
N THR A 99 6.39 14.62 11.18
CA THR A 99 5.98 14.07 12.50
C THR A 99 4.66 13.29 12.41
N PHE A 100 3.72 13.76 11.58
CA PHE A 100 2.46 13.09 11.29
C PHE A 100 2.69 11.75 10.57
N CYS A 101 3.50 11.76 9.51
CA CYS A 101 3.83 10.57 8.74
C CYS A 101 4.48 9.48 9.60
N LEU A 102 5.35 9.90 10.53
CA LEU A 102 6.05 8.99 11.45
C LEU A 102 5.11 8.29 12.44
N ARG A 103 3.89 8.78 12.68
CA ARG A 103 2.89 8.06 13.49
C ARG A 103 2.53 6.70 12.91
N CYS A 104 2.54 6.56 11.58
CA CYS A 104 2.26 5.32 10.87
C CYS A 104 3.55 4.53 10.56
N HIS A 105 4.62 5.21 10.15
CA HIS A 105 5.83 4.56 9.65
C HIS A 105 6.90 4.24 10.72
N SER A 106 6.86 4.92 11.87
CA SER A 106 7.60 4.57 13.08
C SER A 106 6.78 4.93 14.34
N PRO A 107 5.68 4.19 14.61
CA PRO A 107 4.78 4.53 15.71
C PRO A 107 5.50 4.57 17.08
N VAL A 108 6.44 3.65 17.30
CA VAL A 108 7.26 3.60 18.53
C VAL A 108 8.18 4.82 18.63
N GLY A 109 8.86 5.19 17.55
CA GLY A 109 9.71 6.39 17.52
C GLY A 109 8.89 7.67 17.77
N PHE A 110 7.66 7.73 17.25
CA PHE A 110 6.73 8.81 17.51
C PHE A 110 6.37 8.92 19.00
N VAL A 111 5.82 7.87 19.63
CA VAL A 111 5.35 7.95 21.03
C VAL A 111 6.49 8.11 22.04
N ASN A 112 7.71 7.70 21.68
CA ASN A 112 8.92 7.97 22.46
C ASN A 112 9.41 9.43 22.35
N GLY A 113 8.74 10.27 21.56
CA GLY A 113 9.10 11.68 21.35
C GLY A 113 10.33 11.89 20.48
N ARG A 114 10.69 10.90 19.64
CA ARG A 114 11.86 10.93 18.75
C ARG A 114 11.50 11.14 17.27
N ALA A 115 10.23 11.35 16.97
CA ALA A 115 9.76 11.89 15.68
C ALA A 115 10.00 13.40 15.54
N THR A 116 10.82 13.99 16.42
CA THR A 116 11.34 15.36 16.29
C THR A 116 12.87 15.28 16.34
N PRO A 117 13.58 15.67 15.26
CA PRO A 117 13.08 16.37 14.07
C PRO A 117 12.14 15.51 13.17
N PRO A 118 11.27 16.16 12.35
CA PRO A 118 10.18 15.51 11.61
C PRO A 118 10.66 14.64 10.43
N ASP A 119 11.98 14.57 10.22
CA ASP A 119 12.64 13.73 9.23
C ASP A 119 13.10 12.38 9.83
N GLY A 120 12.80 12.12 11.10
CA GLY A 120 13.20 10.90 11.81
C GLY A 120 14.69 10.84 12.18
N SER A 121 15.48 11.89 11.93
CA SER A 121 16.89 11.97 12.34
C SER A 121 17.07 11.98 13.86
N GLY A 122 16.00 12.24 14.60
CA GLY A 122 15.95 12.17 16.07
C GLY A 122 15.86 10.74 16.61
N PHE A 123 15.69 9.73 15.75
CA PHE A 123 15.74 8.33 16.17
C PHE A 123 17.11 8.02 16.74
N ASP A 124 17.13 7.56 17.99
CA ASP A 124 18.37 7.45 18.74
C ASP A 124 19.11 6.20 18.26
N PRO A 125 20.30 6.35 17.65
CA PRO A 125 21.10 5.22 17.19
C PRO A 125 21.63 4.38 18.37
N ASN A 126 21.56 4.92 19.59
CA ASN A 126 21.90 4.25 20.84
C ASN A 126 20.66 3.85 21.67
N ALA A 127 19.44 4.14 21.20
CA ALA A 127 18.22 3.60 21.80
C ALA A 127 18.08 2.14 21.43
N SER A 128 19.00 1.38 22.00
CA SER A 128 19.06 -0.04 21.89
C SER A 128 18.54 -0.63 23.18
N VAL A 129 17.45 -1.39 23.08
CA VAL A 129 17.21 -2.47 24.02
C VAL A 129 17.90 -3.69 23.41
N ASP A 130 18.77 -4.34 24.19
CA ASP A 130 19.52 -5.54 23.76
C ASP A 130 20.43 -5.34 22.51
N GLY A 131 20.88 -4.11 22.24
CA GLY A 131 21.84 -3.80 21.16
C GLY A 131 21.25 -3.49 19.78
N LYS A 132 19.92 -3.34 19.65
CA LYS A 132 19.21 -3.05 18.39
C LYS A 132 18.29 -1.82 18.52
N ILE A 133 18.28 -0.94 17.51
CA ILE A 133 17.52 0.33 17.51
C ILE A 133 16.01 0.06 17.46
N ILE A 134 15.28 0.44 18.52
CA ILE A 134 13.83 0.20 18.65
C ILE A 134 12.99 1.09 17.72
N ASP A 135 13.35 2.36 17.57
CA ASP A 135 12.58 3.33 16.79
C ASP A 135 12.65 3.04 15.28
N GLY A 136 13.66 2.27 14.84
CA GLY A 136 13.85 1.92 13.44
C GLY A 136 13.06 0.69 12.97
N GLN A 137 12.24 0.06 13.81
CA GLN A 137 11.60 -1.24 13.53
C GLN A 137 10.28 -1.15 12.75
N GLY A 138 9.89 0.04 12.28
CA GLY A 138 8.62 0.24 11.57
C GLY A 138 7.42 -0.07 12.46
N VAL A 139 6.44 -0.77 11.91
CA VAL A 139 5.29 -1.30 12.64
C VAL A 139 5.69 -2.64 13.28
N SER A 140 6.29 -2.56 14.48
CA SER A 140 6.81 -3.71 15.22
C SER A 140 5.75 -4.50 15.98
N CYS A 141 6.11 -5.68 16.51
CA CYS A 141 5.22 -6.53 17.29
C CYS A 141 4.51 -5.77 18.42
N ASN A 142 5.22 -4.85 19.07
CA ASN A 142 4.69 -4.08 20.17
C ASN A 142 3.67 -3.02 19.73
N VAL A 143 3.75 -2.53 18.49
CA VAL A 143 2.75 -1.59 17.96
C VAL A 143 1.37 -2.25 17.98
N CYS A 144 1.27 -3.51 17.57
CA CYS A 144 0.01 -4.24 17.56
C CYS A 144 -0.32 -4.83 18.94
N HIS A 145 0.63 -5.53 19.54
CA HIS A 145 0.38 -6.31 20.75
C HIS A 145 0.43 -5.48 22.04
N ARG A 146 0.76 -4.19 22.01
CA ARG A 146 0.57 -3.28 23.17
C ARG A 146 -0.52 -2.24 22.96
N ALA A 147 -1.08 -2.15 21.76
CA ALA A 147 -2.17 -1.23 21.49
C ALA A 147 -3.45 -1.73 22.17
N MET A 148 -4.18 -0.78 22.76
CA MET A 148 -5.45 -0.99 23.43
C MET A 148 -6.56 -0.30 22.67
N ALA A 149 -7.78 -0.79 22.87
CA ALA A 149 -8.95 0.00 22.55
C ALA A 149 -9.03 1.20 23.50
N THR A 150 -9.59 2.30 23.01
CA THR A 150 -9.83 3.51 23.79
C THR A 150 -10.74 3.19 24.97
N PRO A 151 -10.35 3.53 26.20
CA PRO A 151 -11.23 3.41 27.35
C PRO A 151 -12.48 4.29 27.16
N ASP A 152 -13.65 3.72 27.43
CA ASP A 152 -14.91 4.44 27.43
C ASP A 152 -14.86 5.63 28.41
N PRO A 153 -14.95 6.89 27.95
CA PRO A 153 -14.94 8.04 28.85
C PRO A 153 -16.11 8.04 29.84
N GLU A 154 -17.22 7.39 29.49
CA GLU A 154 -18.43 7.31 30.31
C GLU A 154 -18.47 6.04 31.19
N GLY A 155 -17.48 5.14 31.05
CA GLY A 155 -17.39 3.91 31.85
C GLY A 155 -18.55 2.94 31.63
N THR A 156 -19.24 3.01 30.48
CA THR A 156 -20.32 2.10 30.11
C THR A 156 -19.80 0.71 29.69
N GLY A 157 -18.49 0.58 29.50
CA GLY A 157 -17.83 -0.64 29.05
C GLY A 157 -17.78 -0.78 27.52
N SER A 158 -18.05 0.30 26.78
CA SER A 158 -17.94 0.33 25.32
C SER A 158 -16.51 0.72 24.90
N TYR A 159 -15.76 -0.25 24.40
CA TYR A 159 -14.41 -0.03 23.87
C TYR A 159 -14.46 0.24 22.36
N SER A 160 -13.69 1.21 21.88
CA SER A 160 -13.55 1.52 20.44
C SER A 160 -12.13 1.96 20.09
N TYR A 161 -11.73 1.81 18.83
CA TYR A 161 -10.47 2.38 18.34
C TYR A 161 -10.70 3.77 17.73
N PHE A 162 -9.73 4.67 17.89
CA PHE A 162 -9.71 5.91 17.14
C PHE A 162 -9.34 5.59 15.69
N LEU A 163 -10.30 5.75 14.78
CA LEU A 163 -10.06 5.48 13.36
C LEU A 163 -9.21 6.59 12.74
N GLY A 164 -8.31 6.16 11.86
CA GLY A 164 -7.42 7.00 11.06
C GLY A 164 -6.26 7.67 11.79
N ASN A 165 -5.27 8.09 10.98
CA ASN A 165 -4.12 8.92 11.37
C ASN A 165 -3.26 8.35 12.51
N ALA A 166 -3.23 7.01 12.63
CA ALA A 166 -2.52 6.23 13.64
C ALA A 166 -2.71 6.78 15.06
N GLN A 167 -3.96 6.98 15.46
CA GLN A 167 -4.34 7.43 16.81
C GLN A 167 -4.32 6.28 17.83
N LEU A 168 -3.23 5.51 17.84
CA LEU A 168 -3.04 4.35 18.69
C LEU A 168 -2.98 4.73 20.18
N VAL A 169 -3.60 3.92 21.03
CA VAL A 169 -3.53 4.04 22.49
C VAL A 169 -2.69 2.89 23.03
N PHE A 170 -1.67 3.20 23.83
CA PHE A 170 -0.81 2.22 24.51
C PHE A 170 -0.99 2.28 26.03
N ASP A 171 -0.86 1.14 26.70
CA ASP A 171 -0.94 1.08 28.16
C ASP A 171 0.25 1.82 28.80
N ASN A 172 -0.08 2.79 29.65
CA ASN A 172 0.85 3.63 30.38
C ASN A 172 0.82 3.38 31.91
N THR A 173 0.06 2.39 32.39
CA THR A 173 0.06 2.01 33.80
C THR A 173 1.43 1.43 34.18
N PRO A 174 2.08 1.85 35.28
CA PRO A 174 3.40 1.35 35.66
C PRO A 174 3.51 -0.18 35.75
N GLU A 175 2.40 -0.84 36.08
CA GLU A 175 2.28 -2.30 36.16
C GLU A 175 2.32 -2.98 34.77
N ALA A 176 1.78 -2.34 33.73
CA ALA A 176 1.82 -2.83 32.34
C ALA A 176 2.96 -2.22 31.51
N ALA A 177 3.53 -1.10 31.96
CA ALA A 177 4.39 -0.21 31.17
C ALA A 177 5.91 -0.37 31.41
N GLY A 178 6.33 -1.39 32.16
CA GLY A 178 7.74 -1.64 32.43
C GLY A 178 8.23 -2.95 31.80
N PHE A 179 8.98 -2.87 30.70
CA PHE A 179 9.72 -4.04 30.18
C PHE A 179 10.78 -4.59 31.16
N VAL A 180 11.05 -3.84 32.24
CA VAL A 180 11.87 -4.22 33.39
C VAL A 180 11.15 -5.22 34.33
N ASN A 181 9.81 -5.29 34.31
CA ASN A 181 9.02 -6.06 35.29
C ASN A 181 8.04 -7.09 34.72
N THR A 182 7.72 -7.08 33.41
CA THR A 182 6.86 -8.02 32.62
C THR A 182 5.72 -7.22 31.94
N PRO A 183 5.84 -6.83 30.66
CA PRO A 183 4.82 -6.03 29.98
C PRO A 183 3.52 -6.82 29.76
N VAL A 184 2.40 -6.12 29.56
CA VAL A 184 1.14 -6.74 29.09
C VAL A 184 1.13 -6.76 27.56
N MET A 185 0.83 -7.93 27.00
CA MET A 185 0.65 -8.13 25.56
C MET A 185 -0.77 -8.60 25.26
N TYR A 186 -1.44 -7.91 24.34
CA TYR A 186 -2.80 -8.20 23.90
C TYR A 186 -2.81 -9.14 22.70
N GLY A 187 -3.72 -10.10 22.70
CA GLY A 187 -3.86 -11.05 21.60
C GLY A 187 -5.24 -11.70 21.54
N PRO A 188 -5.55 -12.46 20.49
CA PRO A 188 -6.86 -13.09 20.33
C PRO A 188 -7.07 -14.33 21.22
N TYR A 189 -6.02 -14.81 21.90
CA TYR A 189 -6.04 -16.09 22.61
C TYR A 189 -6.28 -15.95 24.13
N GLU A 190 -7.11 -16.84 24.70
CA GLU A 190 -7.46 -16.86 26.13
C GLU A 190 -6.34 -17.38 27.04
N ASN A 191 -5.75 -18.52 26.69
CA ASN A 191 -4.74 -19.20 27.50
C ASN A 191 -3.33 -18.82 27.02
N ILE A 192 -2.78 -17.73 27.55
CA ILE A 192 -1.42 -17.28 27.24
C ILE A 192 -0.45 -17.79 28.32
N VAL A 193 0.60 -18.48 27.90
CA VAL A 193 1.68 -18.97 28.78
C VAL A 193 2.97 -18.31 28.32
N SER A 194 3.55 -17.47 29.16
CA SER A 194 4.80 -16.77 28.88
C SER A 194 5.60 -16.58 30.16
N ASN A 195 6.93 -16.66 30.03
CA ASN A 195 7.89 -16.35 31.08
C ASN A 195 8.46 -14.93 30.95
N SER A 196 8.08 -14.17 29.92
CA SER A 196 8.64 -12.85 29.62
C SER A 196 7.61 -11.71 29.61
N HIS A 197 6.31 -12.01 29.47
CA HIS A 197 5.25 -10.99 29.45
C HIS A 197 3.94 -11.59 30.01
N THR A 198 3.05 -10.73 30.48
CA THR A 198 1.66 -11.09 30.79
C THR A 198 0.88 -11.08 29.48
N GLY A 199 -0.08 -11.98 29.35
CA GLY A 199 -0.97 -12.02 28.20
C GLY A 199 -2.38 -11.64 28.59
N GLU A 200 -3.04 -10.79 27.81
CA GLU A 200 -4.45 -10.44 27.96
C GLU A 200 -5.20 -10.69 26.65
N GLN A 201 -6.37 -11.31 26.74
CA GLN A 201 -7.19 -11.55 25.56
C GLN A 201 -7.97 -10.29 25.18
N VAL A 202 -7.81 -9.84 23.93
CA VAL A 202 -8.59 -8.75 23.34
C VAL A 202 -9.11 -9.20 21.99
N SER A 203 -10.41 -9.51 21.92
CA SER A 203 -11.05 -9.93 20.67
C SER A 203 -11.04 -8.83 19.61
N MET A 204 -11.10 -7.57 20.03
CA MET A 204 -11.12 -6.41 19.13
C MET A 204 -9.83 -6.26 18.30
N LEU A 205 -8.70 -6.82 18.73
CA LEU A 205 -7.47 -6.84 17.92
C LEU A 205 -7.66 -7.61 16.61
N ALA A 206 -8.62 -8.55 16.57
CA ALA A 206 -8.97 -9.31 15.39
C ALA A 206 -9.98 -8.60 14.47
N GLU A 207 -10.44 -7.39 14.84
CA GLU A 207 -11.42 -6.63 14.05
C GLU A 207 -10.74 -5.65 13.08
N SER A 208 -11.38 -5.41 11.92
CA SER A 208 -10.86 -4.49 10.89
C SER A 208 -10.64 -3.07 11.39
N GLN A 209 -11.40 -2.62 12.40
CA GLN A 209 -11.27 -1.30 13.02
C GLN A 209 -9.86 -1.08 13.60
N PHE A 210 -9.18 -2.15 14.03
CA PHE A 210 -7.79 -2.05 14.48
C PHE A 210 -6.87 -1.60 13.33
N CYS A 211 -7.01 -2.21 12.16
CA CYS A 211 -6.28 -1.84 10.95
C CYS A 211 -6.66 -0.43 10.44
N GLY A 212 -7.92 -0.06 10.62
CA GLY A 212 -8.47 1.26 10.25
C GLY A 212 -7.85 2.44 10.99
N GLN A 213 -7.08 2.21 12.06
CA GLN A 213 -6.30 3.26 12.71
C GLN A 213 -5.17 3.78 11.82
N CYS A 214 -4.59 2.92 10.97
CA CYS A 214 -3.49 3.30 10.05
C CYS A 214 -3.91 3.30 8.57
N HIS A 215 -4.88 2.46 8.19
CA HIS A 215 -5.36 2.33 6.81
C HIS A 215 -6.57 3.23 6.49
N GLN A 216 -6.70 4.32 7.25
CA GLN A 216 -7.49 5.50 6.92
C GLN A 216 -6.57 6.70 7.20
N VAL A 217 -6.30 7.52 6.19
CA VAL A 217 -5.40 8.66 6.35
C VAL A 217 -6.08 9.89 5.77
N THR A 218 -6.23 10.91 6.60
CA THR A 218 -6.72 12.22 6.19
C THR A 218 -5.66 13.26 6.52
N ASN A 219 -5.50 14.27 5.67
CA ASN A 219 -4.61 15.38 5.96
C ASN A 219 -5.31 16.32 6.97
N PRO A 220 -4.83 16.40 8.23
CA PRO A 220 -5.51 17.17 9.27
C PRO A 220 -5.34 18.70 9.08
N GLU A 221 -4.52 19.13 8.13
CA GLU A 221 -4.27 20.55 7.85
C GLU A 221 -4.99 21.06 6.60
N VAL A 222 -5.41 20.15 5.71
CA VAL A 222 -5.95 20.50 4.40
C VAL A 222 -7.35 19.90 4.25
N MET A 223 -8.31 20.76 3.92
CA MET A 223 -9.69 20.34 3.66
C MET A 223 -9.87 20.00 2.19
N LEU A 224 -10.63 18.94 1.91
CA LEU A 224 -11.11 18.60 0.58
C LEU A 224 -11.88 19.77 -0.02
N ARG A 225 -11.61 20.13 -1.27
CA ARG A 225 -12.39 21.08 -2.07
C ARG A 225 -13.39 20.35 -2.96
N ASP A 226 -14.51 21.01 -3.23
CA ASP A 226 -15.46 20.55 -4.23
C ASP A 226 -15.03 20.93 -5.66
N ALA A 227 -15.83 20.54 -6.65
CA ALA A 227 -15.55 20.80 -8.06
C ALA A 227 -15.53 22.29 -8.45
N SER A 228 -16.04 23.19 -7.59
CA SER A 228 -15.96 24.64 -7.77
C SER A 228 -14.74 25.26 -7.09
N GLY A 229 -13.93 24.45 -6.42
CA GLY A 229 -12.77 24.87 -5.67
C GLY A 229 -13.09 25.38 -4.27
N GLU A 230 -14.32 25.26 -3.77
CA GLU A 230 -14.66 25.72 -2.43
C GLU A 230 -14.27 24.64 -1.39
N PRO A 231 -13.60 25.01 -0.28
CA PRO A 231 -13.29 24.06 0.79
C PRO A 231 -14.55 23.50 1.44
N THR A 232 -14.59 22.19 1.61
CA THR A 232 -15.62 21.47 2.37
C THR A 232 -15.27 21.45 3.86
N THR A 233 -16.08 20.76 4.66
CA THR A 233 -15.78 20.47 6.08
C THR A 233 -15.10 19.12 6.29
N ILE A 234 -14.66 18.47 5.21
CA ILE A 234 -14.03 17.15 5.24
C ILE A 234 -12.53 17.33 5.03
N GLU A 235 -11.72 16.74 5.91
CA GLU A 235 -10.27 16.68 5.72
C GLU A 235 -9.93 15.92 4.43
N PHE A 236 -8.87 16.33 3.73
CA PHE A 236 -8.51 15.71 2.46
C PHE A 236 -8.14 14.23 2.67
N PRO A 237 -8.79 13.28 1.97
CA PRO A 237 -8.52 11.85 2.13
C PRO A 237 -7.24 11.44 1.38
N LEU A 238 -6.14 11.24 2.11
CA LEU A 238 -4.90 10.70 1.54
C LEU A 238 -5.05 9.21 1.22
N ASP A 239 -5.64 8.43 2.13
CA ASP A 239 -5.93 7.00 1.95
C ASP A 239 -7.28 6.63 2.55
N THR A 240 -8.11 5.91 1.79
CA THR A 240 -9.49 5.56 2.16
C THR A 240 -9.76 4.07 2.30
N THR A 241 -8.72 3.23 2.40
CA THR A 241 -8.87 1.75 2.36
C THR A 241 -9.88 1.22 3.40
N PHE A 242 -9.82 1.72 4.64
CA PHE A 242 -10.77 1.28 5.67
C PHE A 242 -12.20 1.75 5.38
N GLU A 243 -12.39 3.01 4.96
CA GLU A 243 -13.70 3.52 4.56
C GLU A 243 -14.28 2.73 3.37
N GLU A 244 -13.46 2.40 2.37
CA GLU A 244 -13.85 1.57 1.23
C GLU A 244 -14.38 0.21 1.69
N TRP A 245 -13.67 -0.45 2.63
CA TRP A 245 -14.11 -1.71 3.22
C TRP A 245 -15.37 -1.58 4.07
N ALA A 246 -15.41 -0.55 4.93
CA ALA A 246 -16.55 -0.29 5.81
C ALA A 246 -17.83 0.03 5.03
N SER A 247 -17.70 0.46 3.78
CA SER A 247 -18.79 0.75 2.86
C SER A 247 -19.15 -0.41 1.91
N SER A 248 -18.53 -1.59 2.09
CA SER A 248 -18.75 -2.78 1.24
C SER A 248 -19.58 -3.87 1.93
N ASP A 249 -19.95 -4.92 1.19
CA ASP A 249 -20.55 -6.15 1.74
C ASP A 249 -19.61 -6.95 2.65
N PHE A 250 -18.30 -6.65 2.65
CA PHE A 250 -17.30 -7.33 3.47
C PHE A 250 -17.22 -6.77 4.90
N ARG A 251 -17.83 -5.61 5.16
CA ARG A 251 -17.91 -5.04 6.51
C ARG A 251 -18.57 -5.98 7.51
N ASN A 252 -18.37 -5.72 8.79
CA ASN A 252 -19.10 -6.41 9.86
C ASN A 252 -20.63 -6.29 9.66
N GLY A 253 -21.33 -7.42 9.58
CA GLY A 253 -22.77 -7.48 9.32
C GLY A 253 -23.18 -7.30 7.85
N GLY A 254 -22.23 -7.15 6.93
CA GLY A 254 -22.48 -7.14 5.48
C GLY A 254 -22.79 -8.53 4.92
N ALA A 255 -23.28 -8.60 3.68
CA ALA A 255 -23.73 -9.84 3.05
C ALA A 255 -22.61 -10.87 2.82
N SER A 256 -21.34 -10.42 2.80
CA SER A 256 -20.15 -11.26 2.60
C SER A 256 -19.07 -10.92 3.64
N ALA A 257 -19.50 -10.69 4.89
CA ALA A 257 -18.64 -10.23 5.98
C ALA A 257 -17.32 -11.01 6.08
N ARG A 258 -16.21 -10.26 6.03
CA ARG A 258 -14.84 -10.77 6.14
C ARG A 258 -13.95 -9.65 6.64
N SER A 259 -13.23 -9.89 7.73
CA SER A 259 -12.32 -8.90 8.33
C SER A 259 -11.04 -8.73 7.51
N CYS A 260 -10.29 -7.66 7.76
CA CYS A 260 -8.97 -7.46 7.15
C CYS A 260 -8.07 -8.67 7.37
N ILE A 261 -8.04 -9.21 8.59
CA ILE A 261 -7.17 -10.34 8.94
C ILE A 261 -7.65 -11.67 8.37
N ASP A 262 -8.92 -11.80 7.97
CA ASP A 262 -9.40 -13.00 7.29
C ASP A 262 -8.79 -13.15 5.89
N CYS A 263 -8.44 -12.04 5.23
CA CYS A 263 -7.73 -12.03 3.95
C CYS A 263 -6.20 -11.90 4.12
N HIS A 264 -5.74 -10.95 4.95
CA HIS A 264 -4.31 -10.57 5.01
C HIS A 264 -3.47 -11.36 6.03
N MET A 265 -4.10 -12.19 6.88
CA MET A 265 -3.40 -13.06 7.82
C MET A 265 -3.90 -14.50 7.65
N ARG A 266 -3.19 -15.28 6.85
CA ARG A 266 -3.63 -16.62 6.45
C ARG A 266 -3.55 -17.57 7.61
N ARG A 267 -4.45 -18.55 7.61
CA ARG A 267 -4.44 -19.63 8.60
C ARG A 267 -3.52 -20.74 8.14
N LYS A 268 -2.66 -21.22 9.04
CA LYS A 268 -1.99 -22.52 8.88
C LYS A 268 -2.94 -23.60 9.31
N GLU A 269 -3.41 -24.45 8.40
CA GLU A 269 -4.33 -25.54 8.75
C GLU A 269 -3.68 -26.55 9.72
N GLY A 270 -4.44 -26.97 10.73
CA GLY A 270 -4.00 -27.92 11.74
C GLY A 270 -3.72 -27.29 13.11
N GLU A 271 -3.03 -28.04 13.96
CA GLU A 271 -2.59 -27.58 15.28
C GLU A 271 -1.12 -27.17 15.20
N SER A 272 -0.80 -25.92 15.55
CA SER A 272 0.59 -25.45 15.61
C SER A 272 0.78 -24.48 16.78
N SER A 273 1.97 -24.44 17.36
CA SER A 273 2.29 -23.40 18.35
C SER A 273 2.60 -22.08 17.64
N VAL A 274 2.43 -20.96 18.36
CA VAL A 274 2.86 -19.63 17.89
C VAL A 274 3.99 -19.05 18.75
N ALA A 275 4.55 -19.87 19.64
CA ALA A 275 5.67 -19.55 20.53
C ALA A 275 6.42 -20.82 20.97
N ASP A 276 7.71 -20.73 21.27
CA ASP A 276 8.47 -21.81 21.92
C ASP A 276 7.78 -22.16 23.25
N ARG A 277 7.47 -23.46 23.44
CA ARG A 277 6.75 -24.02 24.60
C ARG A 277 5.37 -23.39 24.86
N GLY A 278 4.80 -22.68 23.89
CA GLY A 278 3.44 -22.20 23.92
C GLY A 278 2.41 -23.34 23.77
N PRO A 279 1.14 -23.10 24.17
CA PRO A 279 0.08 -24.04 23.88
C PRO A 279 -0.18 -24.12 22.37
N MET A 280 -0.54 -25.32 21.90
CA MET A 280 -0.97 -25.53 20.52
C MET A 280 -2.23 -24.72 20.22
N ARG A 281 -2.28 -24.14 19.03
CA ARG A 281 -3.39 -23.36 18.50
C ARG A 281 -3.96 -24.07 17.30
N LYS A 282 -5.30 -24.15 17.26
CA LYS A 282 -6.01 -24.56 16.07
C LYS A 282 -5.98 -23.44 15.04
N ASN A 283 -5.51 -23.76 13.85
CA ASN A 283 -5.45 -22.90 12.68
C ASN A 283 -4.89 -21.48 12.97
N PRO A 284 -3.67 -21.36 13.53
CA PRO A 284 -3.08 -20.06 13.85
C PRO A 284 -2.86 -19.23 12.60
N ARG A 285 -2.76 -17.90 12.78
CA ARG A 285 -2.56 -16.96 11.68
C ARG A 285 -1.10 -16.59 11.51
N ASP A 286 -0.67 -16.44 10.26
CA ASP A 286 0.61 -15.83 9.90
C ASP A 286 0.58 -14.30 10.07
N HIS A 287 1.76 -13.66 9.96
CA HIS A 287 1.93 -12.22 10.02
C HIS A 287 2.54 -11.65 8.73
N VAL A 288 2.31 -12.30 7.58
CA VAL A 288 2.86 -11.83 6.30
C VAL A 288 2.22 -10.52 5.85
N LEU A 289 0.91 -10.32 6.09
CA LEU A 289 0.26 -8.99 6.03
C LEU A 289 0.59 -8.18 4.75
N VAL A 290 0.72 -8.87 3.61
CA VAL A 290 1.11 -8.27 2.33
C VAL A 290 -0.08 -7.63 1.62
N GLY A 291 0.23 -6.62 0.81
CA GLY A 291 -0.65 -6.03 -0.20
C GLY A 291 -0.14 -6.32 -1.60
N GLY A 292 -0.12 -5.31 -2.49
CA GLY A 292 0.41 -5.43 -3.85
C GLY A 292 1.87 -4.98 -4.05
N ASN A 293 2.53 -4.41 -3.03
CA ASN A 293 3.82 -3.71 -3.20
C ASN A 293 5.03 -4.65 -3.26
N HIS A 294 5.07 -5.53 -4.27
CA HIS A 294 6.16 -6.50 -4.47
C HIS A 294 7.50 -5.80 -4.70
N TRP A 295 7.52 -4.76 -5.55
CA TRP A 295 8.73 -4.02 -5.85
C TRP A 295 9.23 -3.23 -4.63
N GLY A 296 8.35 -2.64 -3.81
CA GLY A 296 8.77 -1.95 -2.58
C GLY A 296 9.53 -2.84 -1.60
N ILE A 297 9.20 -4.14 -1.54
CA ILE A 297 9.97 -5.13 -0.76
C ILE A 297 11.38 -5.26 -1.34
N GLN A 298 11.53 -5.34 -2.66
CA GLN A 298 12.83 -5.40 -3.33
C GLN A 298 13.63 -4.11 -3.14
N ALA A 299 12.98 -2.94 -3.18
CA ALA A 299 13.61 -1.65 -2.93
C ALA A 299 14.16 -1.55 -1.50
N VAL A 300 13.43 -2.06 -0.50
CA VAL A 300 13.94 -2.19 0.88
C VAL A 300 15.16 -3.11 0.94
N MET A 301 15.11 -4.26 0.25
CA MET A 301 16.24 -5.20 0.23
C MET A 301 17.50 -4.58 -0.39
N ALA A 302 17.36 -3.79 -1.45
CA ALA A 302 18.46 -3.06 -2.08
C ALA A 302 18.98 -1.92 -1.18
N ALA A 303 18.09 -1.23 -0.47
CA ALA A 303 18.46 -0.17 0.48
C ALA A 303 19.21 -0.68 1.71
N ASP A 304 18.96 -1.92 2.14
CA ASP A 304 19.61 -2.56 3.29
C ASP A 304 19.98 -4.04 2.99
N PRO A 305 21.05 -4.29 2.22
CA PRO A 305 21.44 -5.65 1.82
C PRO A 305 21.81 -6.55 3.00
N ALA A 306 22.36 -5.96 4.08
CA ALA A 306 22.73 -6.71 5.28
C ALA A 306 21.48 -7.27 5.99
N ARG A 307 20.41 -6.47 6.09
CA ARG A 307 19.12 -6.95 6.60
C ARG A 307 18.47 -7.95 5.66
N ALA A 308 18.56 -7.73 4.34
CA ALA A 308 18.05 -8.67 3.34
C ALA A 308 18.72 -10.04 3.49
N GLU A 309 20.03 -10.08 3.77
CA GLU A 309 20.76 -11.32 4.08
C GLU A 309 20.35 -11.93 5.42
N GLU A 310 20.23 -11.13 6.49
CA GLU A 310 19.81 -11.58 7.83
C GLU A 310 18.42 -12.23 7.82
N TYR A 311 17.49 -11.70 7.02
CA TYR A 311 16.08 -12.15 6.96
C TYR A 311 15.69 -12.71 5.58
N ALA A 312 16.62 -13.34 4.85
CA ALA A 312 16.42 -13.77 3.47
C ALA A 312 15.15 -14.62 3.26
N THR A 313 14.86 -15.57 4.16
CA THR A 313 13.66 -16.41 4.07
C THR A 313 12.37 -15.61 4.27
N SER A 314 12.37 -14.65 5.20
CA SER A 314 11.20 -13.79 5.45
C SER A 314 10.90 -12.87 4.27
N PHE A 315 11.94 -12.29 3.65
CA PHE A 315 11.79 -11.48 2.44
C PHE A 315 11.26 -12.30 1.28
N GLN A 316 11.81 -13.49 1.05
CA GLN A 316 11.32 -14.38 -0.01
C GLN A 316 9.85 -14.76 0.21
N LEU A 317 9.47 -15.10 1.45
CA LEU A 317 8.09 -15.41 1.78
C LEU A 317 7.15 -14.22 1.52
N ALA A 318 7.57 -13.00 1.86
CA ALA A 318 6.77 -11.80 1.61
C ALA A 318 6.59 -11.52 0.11
N LEU A 319 7.63 -11.73 -0.71
CA LEU A 319 7.56 -11.61 -2.17
C LEU A 319 6.58 -12.65 -2.75
N ASP A 320 6.73 -13.92 -2.40
CA ASP A 320 5.87 -15.01 -2.88
C ASP A 320 4.40 -14.77 -2.48
N ARG A 321 4.15 -14.40 -1.22
CA ARG A 321 2.80 -14.09 -0.72
C ARG A 321 2.19 -12.87 -1.38
N THR A 322 3.00 -11.90 -1.79
CA THR A 322 2.53 -10.72 -2.54
C THR A 322 2.01 -11.12 -3.91
N LEU A 323 2.73 -11.98 -4.65
CA LEU A 323 2.29 -12.48 -5.96
C LEU A 323 1.00 -13.30 -5.84
N GLU A 324 0.92 -14.18 -4.84
CA GLU A 324 -0.31 -14.94 -4.57
C GLU A 324 -1.49 -14.03 -4.17
N SER A 325 -1.23 -12.97 -3.39
CA SER A 325 -2.25 -12.00 -3.01
C SER A 325 -2.78 -11.26 -4.23
N LEU A 326 -1.89 -10.77 -5.11
CA LEU A 326 -2.26 -10.12 -6.37
C LEU A 326 -3.08 -11.06 -7.25
N ALA A 327 -2.66 -12.30 -7.44
CA ALA A 327 -3.39 -13.28 -8.25
C ALA A 327 -4.82 -13.59 -7.73
N SER A 328 -5.11 -13.26 -6.48
CA SER A 328 -6.44 -13.42 -5.87
C SER A 328 -7.29 -12.14 -5.85
N ALA A 329 -6.74 -11.01 -6.26
CA ALA A 329 -7.34 -9.69 -6.07
C ALA A 329 -8.43 -9.35 -7.11
N ALA A 330 -8.30 -9.87 -8.33
CA ALA A 330 -9.25 -9.64 -9.41
C ALA A 330 -9.38 -10.87 -10.31
N SER A 331 -10.48 -10.96 -11.06
CA SER A 331 -10.65 -11.92 -12.14
C SER A 331 -10.88 -11.20 -13.47
N VAL A 332 -10.56 -11.89 -14.58
CA VAL A 332 -10.78 -11.41 -15.95
C VAL A 332 -11.71 -12.38 -16.65
N THR A 333 -12.60 -11.86 -17.50
CA THR A 333 -13.45 -12.68 -18.37
C THR A 333 -13.56 -12.01 -19.74
N LEU A 334 -13.35 -12.78 -20.79
CA LEU A 334 -13.70 -12.39 -22.16
C LEU A 334 -15.21 -12.58 -22.35
N VAL A 335 -15.98 -11.51 -22.20
CA VAL A 335 -17.44 -11.51 -22.40
C VAL A 335 -17.77 -11.68 -23.88
N GLU A 336 -16.97 -11.06 -24.75
CA GLU A 336 -17.06 -11.20 -26.20
C GLU A 336 -15.65 -11.25 -26.80
N ALA A 337 -15.39 -12.25 -27.63
CA ALA A 337 -14.17 -12.39 -28.42
C ALA A 337 -14.48 -13.11 -29.74
N PRO A 338 -13.95 -12.64 -30.89
CA PRO A 338 -14.21 -13.28 -32.17
C PRO A 338 -13.37 -14.56 -32.32
N GLN A 339 -13.97 -15.57 -32.94
CA GLN A 339 -13.28 -16.83 -33.25
C GLN A 339 -12.52 -16.78 -34.58
N GLN A 340 -12.81 -15.79 -35.42
CA GLN A 340 -12.20 -15.59 -36.74
C GLN A 340 -12.00 -14.11 -37.01
N ALA A 341 -10.90 -13.76 -37.66
CA ALA A 341 -10.65 -12.43 -38.21
C ALA A 341 -9.74 -12.54 -39.44
N GLU A 342 -9.61 -11.46 -40.19
CA GLU A 342 -8.65 -11.39 -41.31
C GLU A 342 -7.43 -10.56 -40.88
N PRO A 343 -6.24 -10.80 -41.44
CA PRO A 343 -5.07 -9.98 -41.16
C PRO A 343 -5.32 -8.52 -41.57
N GLY A 344 -5.07 -7.57 -40.67
CA GLY A 344 -5.38 -6.15 -40.88
C GLY A 344 -6.85 -5.77 -40.66
N GLY A 345 -7.71 -6.72 -40.31
CA GLY A 345 -9.13 -6.48 -40.01
C GLY A 345 -9.36 -5.91 -38.61
N GLU A 346 -10.54 -5.33 -38.40
CA GLU A 346 -11.01 -4.89 -37.08
C GLU A 346 -11.73 -6.03 -36.34
N ILE A 347 -11.51 -6.11 -35.03
CA ILE A 347 -12.16 -7.05 -34.11
C ILE A 347 -12.77 -6.29 -32.94
N SER A 348 -13.88 -6.82 -32.40
CA SER A 348 -14.50 -6.32 -31.16
C SER A 348 -14.19 -7.28 -30.02
N VAL A 349 -13.67 -6.77 -28.91
CA VAL A 349 -13.36 -7.56 -27.71
C VAL A 349 -13.99 -6.89 -26.51
N THR A 350 -14.79 -7.61 -25.73
CA THR A 350 -15.36 -7.13 -24.47
C THR A 350 -14.73 -7.87 -23.31
N VAL A 351 -14.06 -7.13 -22.43
CA VAL A 351 -13.34 -7.64 -21.26
C VAL A 351 -14.07 -7.20 -20.01
N ARG A 352 -14.37 -8.15 -19.11
CA ARG A 352 -14.82 -7.86 -17.75
C ARG A 352 -13.67 -8.06 -16.77
N VAL A 353 -13.47 -7.08 -15.89
CA VAL A 353 -12.54 -7.17 -14.76
C VAL A 353 -13.34 -7.06 -13.47
N GLU A 354 -13.36 -8.12 -12.67
CA GLU A 354 -14.08 -8.14 -11.39
C GLU A 354 -13.12 -7.97 -10.21
N ASN A 355 -13.41 -7.01 -9.33
CA ASN A 355 -12.72 -6.82 -8.07
C ASN A 355 -13.24 -7.85 -7.04
N LEU A 356 -12.31 -8.64 -6.50
CA LEU A 356 -12.55 -9.67 -5.50
C LEU A 356 -12.14 -9.26 -4.08
N THR A 357 -11.64 -8.03 -3.93
CA THR A 357 -11.22 -7.47 -2.65
C THR A 357 -12.38 -6.78 -1.92
N GLY A 358 -12.19 -6.55 -0.62
CA GLY A 358 -13.17 -5.86 0.22
C GLY A 358 -13.15 -4.33 0.11
N HIS A 359 -12.19 -3.77 -0.63
CA HIS A 359 -11.97 -2.34 -0.82
C HIS A 359 -11.85 -2.06 -2.33
N LYS A 360 -11.50 -0.84 -2.76
CA LYS A 360 -11.29 -0.60 -4.20
C LYS A 360 -10.08 -1.39 -4.73
N PHE A 361 -10.09 -1.70 -6.01
CA PHE A 361 -8.95 -2.33 -6.69
C PHE A 361 -8.32 -1.37 -7.72
N PRO A 362 -7.03 -1.01 -7.55
CA PRO A 362 -6.19 -1.16 -6.35
C PRO A 362 -6.46 -0.08 -5.27
N THR A 363 -6.43 -0.40 -3.97
CA THR A 363 -6.59 0.58 -2.87
C THR A 363 -5.25 1.17 -2.38
N GLY A 364 -5.34 2.13 -1.46
CA GLY A 364 -4.23 2.81 -0.78
C GLY A 364 -3.59 3.90 -1.66
N TYR A 365 -2.33 4.18 -1.34
CA TYR A 365 -1.45 5.20 -1.93
C TYR A 365 -1.75 5.52 -3.40
N ALA A 366 -2.14 6.77 -3.68
CA ALA A 366 -2.74 7.19 -4.95
C ALA A 366 -1.71 7.57 -6.03
N GLU A 367 -0.52 8.00 -5.65
CA GLU A 367 0.42 8.72 -6.52
C GLU A 367 1.08 7.80 -7.55
N SER A 368 1.19 6.50 -7.27
CA SER A 368 1.92 5.56 -8.15
C SER A 368 1.19 4.25 -8.47
N ARG A 369 0.10 3.92 -7.76
CA ARG A 369 -0.57 2.63 -7.94
C ARG A 369 -1.53 2.68 -9.11
N ARG A 370 -1.31 1.81 -10.10
CA ARG A 370 -2.21 1.64 -11.24
C ARG A 370 -2.41 0.18 -11.58
N ALA A 371 -3.60 -0.15 -12.05
CA ALA A 371 -3.88 -1.40 -12.76
C ALA A 371 -4.55 -1.08 -14.09
N TRP A 372 -4.49 -1.95 -15.09
CA TRP A 372 -5.12 -1.68 -16.38
C TRP A 372 -5.42 -2.96 -17.16
N ILE A 373 -6.32 -2.83 -18.15
CA ILE A 373 -6.60 -3.89 -19.11
C ILE A 373 -5.56 -3.88 -20.23
N ALA A 374 -5.04 -5.04 -20.60
CA ALA A 374 -4.25 -5.23 -21.80
C ALA A 374 -4.81 -6.40 -22.61
N VAL A 375 -4.71 -6.32 -23.93
CA VAL A 375 -5.11 -7.41 -24.84
C VAL A 375 -3.94 -7.74 -25.72
N PHE A 376 -3.57 -9.02 -25.73
CA PHE A 376 -2.47 -9.55 -26.52
C PHE A 376 -2.97 -10.54 -27.55
N LEU A 377 -2.29 -10.58 -28.68
CA LEU A 377 -2.35 -11.67 -29.64
C LEU A 377 -1.10 -12.54 -29.44
N VAL A 378 -1.30 -13.84 -29.22
CA VAL A 378 -0.22 -14.80 -28.96
C VAL A 378 -0.22 -15.86 -30.06
N ASP A 379 0.88 -16.02 -30.77
CA ASP A 379 1.00 -17.00 -31.84
C ASP A 379 1.31 -18.43 -31.32
N GLU A 380 1.30 -19.43 -32.20
CA GLU A 380 1.60 -20.83 -31.84
C GLU A 380 3.01 -21.03 -31.26
N ALA A 381 3.94 -20.11 -31.53
CA ALA A 381 5.30 -20.13 -30.97
C ALA A 381 5.39 -19.44 -29.59
N GLY A 382 4.30 -18.83 -29.11
CA GLY A 382 4.23 -18.08 -27.87
C GLY A 382 4.73 -16.64 -27.99
N VAL A 383 4.89 -16.10 -29.20
CA VAL A 383 5.25 -14.69 -29.40
C VAL A 383 4.03 -13.83 -29.11
N GLU A 384 4.17 -12.93 -28.15
CA GLU A 384 3.11 -12.03 -27.73
C GLU A 384 3.20 -10.69 -28.45
N ARG A 385 2.07 -10.18 -28.92
CA ARG A 385 1.93 -8.85 -29.52
C ARG A 385 0.82 -8.07 -28.83
N PRO A 386 1.09 -6.93 -28.16
CA PRO A 386 0.03 -6.12 -27.58
C PRO A 386 -0.83 -5.53 -28.70
N LEU A 387 -2.15 -5.68 -28.57
CA LEU A 387 -3.15 -4.96 -29.37
C LEU A 387 -3.65 -3.72 -28.63
N LEU A 388 -3.54 -3.72 -27.30
CA LEU A 388 -4.01 -2.70 -26.38
C LEU A 388 -3.23 -2.79 -25.06
N GLY A 389 -2.91 -1.65 -24.45
CA GLY A 389 -2.42 -1.61 -23.07
C GLY A 389 -1.07 -2.31 -22.86
N GLY A 390 -0.24 -2.40 -23.91
CA GLY A 390 1.13 -2.89 -23.79
C GLY A 390 1.97 -1.98 -22.88
N TYR A 391 2.91 -2.54 -22.15
CA TYR A 391 3.86 -1.78 -21.33
C TYR A 391 5.17 -1.59 -22.08
N ASP A 392 5.62 -0.34 -22.20
CA ASP A 392 6.92 0.01 -22.75
C ASP A 392 7.94 0.13 -21.61
N ALA A 393 8.84 -0.84 -21.52
CA ALA A 393 9.83 -0.89 -20.45
C ALA A 393 10.92 0.19 -20.57
N ASP A 394 11.18 0.72 -21.77
CA ASP A 394 12.21 1.75 -21.97
C ASP A 394 11.72 3.13 -21.47
N THR A 395 10.42 3.38 -21.61
CA THR A 395 9.77 4.62 -21.16
C THR A 395 9.12 4.50 -19.78
N GLY A 396 8.74 3.29 -19.36
CA GLY A 396 7.99 3.06 -18.13
C GLY A 396 6.48 3.34 -18.25
N GLU A 397 5.96 3.42 -19.48
CA GLU A 397 4.58 3.85 -19.75
C GLU A 397 3.69 2.78 -20.38
N ILE A 398 2.38 2.98 -20.22
CA ILE A 398 1.34 2.17 -20.86
C ILE A 398 1.07 2.74 -22.25
N GLN A 399 0.90 1.86 -23.23
CA GLN A 399 0.42 2.24 -24.56
C GLN A 399 -1.05 2.68 -24.46
N HIS A 400 -1.28 3.98 -24.71
CA HIS A 400 -2.62 4.60 -24.67
C HIS A 400 -3.31 4.71 -26.04
N GLU A 401 -2.68 4.21 -27.09
CA GLU A 401 -3.27 4.17 -28.44
C GLU A 401 -3.19 2.73 -28.99
N PRO A 402 -4.33 2.02 -29.08
CA PRO A 402 -5.69 2.46 -28.72
C PRO A 402 -5.88 2.69 -27.21
N PRO A 403 -6.90 3.47 -26.78
CA PRO A 403 -7.17 3.73 -25.36
C PRO A 403 -7.56 2.47 -24.58
N THR A 404 -7.03 2.33 -23.36
CA THR A 404 -7.40 1.27 -22.40
C THR A 404 -8.07 1.86 -21.16
N HIS A 405 -8.72 1.00 -20.38
CA HIS A 405 -9.16 1.34 -19.03
C HIS A 405 -8.00 1.13 -18.04
N GLU A 406 -7.62 2.22 -17.39
CA GLU A 406 -6.65 2.27 -16.31
C GLU A 406 -7.38 2.59 -15.00
N TYR A 407 -7.16 1.76 -13.98
CA TYR A 407 -7.72 1.84 -12.64
C TYR A 407 -6.70 2.49 -11.70
N ARG A 408 -6.92 3.76 -11.34
CA ARG A 408 -6.06 4.53 -10.45
C ARG A 408 -6.83 5.65 -9.75
N ALA A 409 -6.27 6.15 -8.66
CA ALA A 409 -6.67 7.44 -8.10
C ALA A 409 -5.66 8.51 -8.58
N VAL A 410 -6.13 9.73 -8.75
CA VAL A 410 -5.31 10.90 -9.05
C VAL A 410 -5.74 12.01 -8.11
N HIS A 411 -4.83 12.42 -7.24
CA HIS A 411 -5.02 13.56 -6.34
C HIS A 411 -4.33 14.79 -6.90
N GLY A 412 -4.71 15.95 -6.36
CA GLY A 412 -4.37 17.22 -6.97
C GLY A 412 -4.67 18.41 -6.10
N ARG A 413 -4.57 19.58 -6.73
CA ARG A 413 -4.79 20.87 -6.11
C ARG A 413 -5.66 21.77 -6.95
N TRP A 414 -6.42 22.64 -6.29
CA TRP A 414 -7.14 23.70 -6.97
C TRP A 414 -6.21 24.80 -7.50
N ASP A 415 -6.22 25.01 -8.82
CA ASP A 415 -5.66 26.20 -9.44
C ASP A 415 -6.72 27.30 -9.54
N SER A 416 -6.55 28.35 -8.72
CA SER A 416 -7.45 29.51 -8.72
C SER A 416 -7.35 30.39 -9.97
N GLU A 417 -6.22 30.37 -10.69
CA GLU A 417 -6.04 31.16 -11.90
C GLU A 417 -6.75 30.50 -13.08
N ALA A 418 -6.62 29.18 -13.22
CA ALA A 418 -7.31 28.40 -14.25
C ALA A 418 -8.77 28.07 -13.88
N GLY A 419 -9.11 28.07 -12.58
CA GLY A 419 -10.44 27.70 -12.09
C GLY A 419 -10.75 26.22 -12.25
N VAL A 420 -9.73 25.36 -12.12
CA VAL A 420 -9.83 23.90 -12.25
C VAL A 420 -8.92 23.21 -11.24
N GLY A 421 -9.23 21.96 -10.92
CA GLY A 421 -8.30 21.09 -10.19
C GLY A 421 -7.26 20.49 -11.15
N GLU A 422 -6.01 20.47 -10.73
CA GLU A 422 -4.90 19.88 -11.49
C GLU A 422 -4.20 18.78 -10.70
N LYS A 423 -3.71 17.75 -11.41
CA LYS A 423 -2.87 16.70 -10.83
C LYS A 423 -1.66 17.33 -10.14
N GLU A 424 -1.33 16.84 -8.95
CA GLU A 424 -0.18 17.28 -8.17
C GLU A 424 0.47 16.05 -7.54
N GLU A 425 1.80 16.00 -7.48
CA GLU A 425 2.57 14.92 -6.85
C GLU A 425 3.08 15.29 -5.44
N HIS A 426 3.04 16.59 -5.09
CA HIS A 426 3.30 17.08 -3.73
C HIS A 426 2.16 16.67 -2.75
N LEU A 427 2.24 15.45 -2.23
CA LEU A 427 1.24 14.81 -1.37
C LEU A 427 0.75 15.69 -0.20
N ALA A 428 1.66 16.39 0.48
CA ALA A 428 1.31 17.22 1.63
C ALA A 428 0.39 18.40 1.28
N LEU A 429 0.28 18.74 0.00
CA LEU A 429 -0.43 19.91 -0.52
C LEU A 429 -1.76 19.56 -1.19
N HIS A 430 -2.10 18.28 -1.35
CA HIS A 430 -3.33 17.85 -2.01
C HIS A 430 -4.59 18.37 -1.31
N ASP A 431 -5.50 18.95 -2.09
CA ASP A 431 -6.82 19.39 -1.62
C ASP A 431 -7.97 18.97 -2.54
N MET A 432 -7.70 18.19 -3.60
CA MET A 432 -8.71 17.70 -4.54
C MET A 432 -8.47 16.25 -4.98
N ILE A 433 -9.58 15.50 -5.12
CA ILE A 433 -9.60 14.24 -5.86
C ILE A 433 -9.90 14.60 -7.32
N ILE A 434 -8.93 14.40 -8.20
CA ILE A 434 -9.02 14.74 -9.63
C ILE A 434 -9.70 13.62 -10.40
N SER A 435 -9.32 12.37 -10.12
CA SER A 435 -9.84 11.17 -10.78
C SER A 435 -9.82 10.00 -9.80
N ASP A 436 -10.81 9.11 -9.88
CA ASP A 436 -10.80 7.82 -9.21
C ASP A 436 -11.54 6.79 -10.06
N THR A 437 -10.78 6.07 -10.87
CA THR A 437 -11.27 5.01 -11.78
C THR A 437 -11.12 3.62 -11.18
N ARG A 438 -10.78 3.50 -9.90
CA ARG A 438 -10.55 2.20 -9.24
C ARG A 438 -11.85 1.43 -9.10
N ILE A 439 -11.81 0.12 -9.37
CA ILE A 439 -13.00 -0.73 -9.37
C ILE A 439 -13.55 -0.86 -7.93
N PRO A 440 -14.83 -0.51 -7.67
CA PRO A 440 -15.43 -0.64 -6.34
C PRO A 440 -15.48 -2.08 -5.80
N PRO A 441 -15.55 -2.29 -4.47
CA PRO A 441 -15.85 -3.61 -3.92
C PRO A 441 -17.32 -3.99 -4.08
N LYS A 442 -17.64 -5.25 -3.78
CA LYS A 442 -19.03 -5.73 -3.80
C LYS A 442 -19.89 -5.02 -2.76
N GLY A 443 -21.09 -4.60 -3.15
CA GLY A 443 -22.06 -3.93 -2.28
C GLY A 443 -21.65 -2.52 -1.86
N PHE A 444 -20.77 -1.87 -2.64
CA PHE A 444 -20.18 -0.59 -2.29
C PHE A 444 -21.20 0.55 -2.27
N VAL A 445 -21.15 1.33 -1.18
CA VAL A 445 -21.90 2.57 -1.02
C VAL A 445 -20.90 3.72 -0.86
N ALA A 446 -20.73 4.50 -1.91
CA ALA A 446 -19.76 5.59 -1.91
C ALA A 446 -20.13 6.71 -0.93
N SER A 447 -19.09 7.34 -0.37
CA SER A 447 -19.13 8.63 0.32
C SER A 447 -18.54 9.73 -0.58
N GLN A 448 -18.53 10.97 -0.10
CA GLN A 448 -17.91 12.09 -0.83
C GLN A 448 -16.40 11.90 -1.07
N THR A 449 -15.70 11.16 -0.21
CA THR A 449 -14.26 10.88 -0.28
C THR A 449 -13.93 9.63 -1.10
N THR A 450 -14.93 8.81 -1.43
CA THR A 450 -14.71 7.51 -2.07
C THR A 450 -15.56 7.29 -3.33
N GLN A 451 -16.26 8.32 -3.79
CA GLN A 451 -17.05 8.25 -5.02
C GLN A 451 -16.14 8.08 -6.24
N PRO A 452 -16.33 7.03 -7.07
CA PRO A 452 -15.66 6.93 -8.36
C PRO A 452 -16.05 8.11 -9.26
N THR A 453 -15.09 8.58 -10.04
CA THR A 453 -15.34 9.61 -11.05
C THR A 453 -16.02 8.98 -12.29
N GLN A 454 -16.51 9.81 -13.23
CA GLN A 454 -17.40 9.35 -14.30
C GLN A 454 -16.68 8.76 -15.53
N GLU A 455 -15.34 8.74 -15.51
CA GLU A 455 -14.49 8.24 -16.59
C GLU A 455 -14.76 6.76 -16.89
N ILE A 456 -15.11 5.96 -15.88
CA ILE A 456 -15.58 4.59 -16.03
C ILE A 456 -16.94 4.45 -15.34
N ASP A 457 -17.95 3.96 -16.06
CA ASP A 457 -19.27 3.72 -15.49
C ASP A 457 -19.28 2.44 -14.64
N PHE A 458 -19.42 2.61 -13.33
CA PHE A 458 -19.64 1.52 -12.39
C PHE A 458 -21.09 1.43 -11.88
N SER A 459 -22.03 2.23 -12.39
CA SER A 459 -23.40 2.28 -11.83
C SER A 459 -24.13 0.94 -11.95
N ASP A 460 -24.77 0.47 -10.88
CA ASP A 460 -25.61 -0.75 -10.95
C ASP A 460 -27.05 -0.49 -11.43
N GLY A 461 -27.38 0.76 -11.78
CA GLY A 461 -28.73 1.20 -12.17
C GLY A 461 -29.73 1.35 -11.01
N ASN A 462 -29.33 1.03 -9.78
CA ASN A 462 -30.14 1.10 -8.55
C ASN A 462 -29.58 2.10 -7.53
N GLY A 463 -28.64 2.95 -7.95
CA GLY A 463 -27.99 3.95 -7.10
C GLY A 463 -26.78 3.42 -6.33
N GLY A 464 -26.35 2.18 -6.58
CA GLY A 464 -25.10 1.59 -6.09
C GLY A 464 -24.06 1.42 -7.19
N TYR A 465 -23.03 0.65 -6.86
CA TYR A 465 -21.90 0.39 -7.76
C TYR A 465 -21.70 -1.12 -7.98
N ARG A 466 -21.37 -1.47 -9.21
CA ARG A 466 -20.86 -2.79 -9.61
C ARG A 466 -19.43 -2.96 -9.08
N ASN A 467 -19.07 -4.20 -8.74
CA ASN A 467 -17.70 -4.56 -8.39
C ASN A 467 -16.85 -4.99 -9.59
N TYR A 468 -17.27 -4.60 -10.80
CA TYR A 468 -16.55 -4.93 -12.01
C TYR A 468 -16.62 -3.79 -13.02
N ASP A 469 -15.59 -3.71 -13.84
CA ASP A 469 -15.59 -2.99 -15.11
C ASP A 469 -15.95 -3.96 -16.24
N GLU A 470 -16.65 -3.50 -17.26
CA GLU A 470 -16.92 -4.22 -18.50
C GLU A 470 -16.66 -3.29 -19.69
N ALA A 471 -15.49 -3.46 -20.30
CA ALA A 471 -14.96 -2.57 -21.32
C ALA A 471 -14.96 -3.25 -22.69
N SER A 472 -15.52 -2.56 -23.70
CA SER A 472 -15.51 -3.02 -25.09
C SER A 472 -14.51 -2.23 -25.92
N PHE A 473 -13.65 -2.93 -26.64
CA PHE A 473 -12.60 -2.37 -27.47
C PHE A 473 -12.78 -2.78 -28.93
N THR A 474 -12.54 -1.84 -29.84
CA THR A 474 -12.34 -2.13 -31.27
C THR A 474 -10.84 -2.11 -31.54
N LEU A 475 -10.28 -3.26 -31.92
CA LEU A 475 -8.85 -3.46 -32.10
C LEU A 475 -8.54 -3.85 -33.54
N THR A 476 -7.35 -3.50 -34.04
CA THR A 476 -6.90 -3.91 -35.37
C THR A 476 -5.95 -5.09 -35.26
N VAL A 477 -6.23 -6.17 -35.99
CA VAL A 477 -5.33 -7.33 -36.10
C VAL A 477 -4.09 -6.93 -36.91
N PRO A 478 -2.86 -7.26 -36.47
CA PRO A 478 -1.66 -6.99 -37.26
C PRO A 478 -1.73 -7.62 -38.66
N ALA A 479 -1.38 -6.86 -39.70
CA ALA A 479 -1.49 -7.32 -41.09
C ALA A 479 -0.55 -8.49 -41.45
N ASP A 480 0.47 -8.73 -40.64
CA ASP A 480 1.43 -9.83 -40.75
C ASP A 480 1.07 -11.02 -39.84
N ALA A 481 -0.01 -10.95 -39.06
CA ALA A 481 -0.54 -12.06 -38.29
C ALA A 481 -1.36 -12.99 -39.18
N SER A 482 -1.29 -14.30 -38.98
CA SER A 482 -2.08 -15.30 -39.72
C SER A 482 -2.19 -16.60 -38.92
N GLY A 483 -3.09 -17.50 -39.36
CA GLY A 483 -3.30 -18.80 -38.76
C GLY A 483 -3.99 -18.77 -37.40
N ALA A 484 -3.97 -19.92 -36.71
CA ALA A 484 -4.51 -20.04 -35.37
C ALA A 484 -3.63 -19.30 -34.35
N GLN A 485 -4.25 -18.45 -33.54
CA GLN A 485 -3.62 -17.67 -32.47
C GLN A 485 -4.55 -17.61 -31.25
N THR A 486 -4.07 -16.99 -30.19
CA THR A 486 -4.82 -16.76 -28.96
C THR A 486 -4.97 -15.26 -28.72
N LEU A 487 -6.21 -14.80 -28.49
CA LEU A 487 -6.48 -13.52 -27.86
C LEU A 487 -6.39 -13.71 -26.34
N SER A 488 -5.51 -12.97 -25.69
CA SER A 488 -5.29 -13.01 -24.24
C SER A 488 -5.66 -11.66 -23.63
N ALA A 489 -6.78 -11.59 -22.92
CA ALA A 489 -7.13 -10.42 -22.11
C ALA A 489 -6.48 -10.55 -20.74
N ARG A 490 -5.87 -9.47 -20.28
CA ARG A 490 -5.02 -9.45 -19.09
C ARG A 490 -5.31 -8.22 -18.25
N VAL A 491 -5.13 -8.35 -16.95
CA VAL A 491 -5.06 -7.21 -16.03
C VAL A 491 -3.68 -7.19 -15.40
N TYR A 492 -3.00 -6.08 -15.55
CA TYR A 492 -1.71 -5.82 -14.92
C TYR A 492 -1.87 -4.87 -13.74
N TYR A 493 -0.97 -4.99 -12.76
CA TYR A 493 -0.83 -4.06 -11.64
C TYR A 493 0.62 -3.57 -11.55
N GLN A 494 0.79 -2.27 -11.35
CA GLN A 494 2.07 -1.63 -11.08
C GLN A 494 2.00 -0.87 -9.75
N SER A 495 2.98 -1.14 -8.89
CA SER A 495 3.06 -0.52 -7.56
C SER A 495 3.74 0.83 -7.57
N MET A 496 4.69 1.03 -8.48
CA MET A 496 5.51 2.24 -8.58
C MET A 496 5.71 2.63 -10.05
N THR A 497 5.47 3.90 -10.37
CA THR A 497 5.69 4.44 -11.71
C THR A 497 7.04 5.15 -11.80
N ARG A 498 7.62 5.18 -13.00
CA ARG A 498 8.81 5.98 -13.28
C ARG A 498 8.57 7.47 -13.01
N GLU A 499 7.42 7.99 -13.44
CA GLU A 499 7.00 9.38 -13.24
C GLU A 499 7.15 9.81 -11.77
N TYR A 500 6.63 9.00 -10.84
CA TYR A 500 6.67 9.34 -9.41
C TYR A 500 8.08 9.27 -8.82
N VAL A 501 8.90 8.30 -9.22
CA VAL A 501 10.31 8.22 -8.80
C VAL A 501 11.12 9.42 -9.33
N GLU A 502 10.90 9.81 -10.59
CA GLU A 502 11.53 10.99 -11.20
C GLU A 502 11.08 12.29 -10.53
N PHE A 503 9.80 12.41 -10.15
CA PHE A 503 9.29 13.50 -9.34
C PHE A 503 10.03 13.57 -7.99
N LEU A 504 10.05 12.48 -7.23
CA LEU A 504 10.71 12.44 -5.92
C LEU A 504 12.21 12.76 -6.00
N ARG A 505 12.88 12.38 -7.08
CA ARG A 505 14.27 12.79 -7.34
C ARG A 505 14.37 14.28 -7.62
N SER A 506 13.60 14.78 -8.58
CA SER A 506 13.74 16.15 -9.10
C SER A 506 13.23 17.23 -8.14
N ALA A 507 12.20 16.93 -7.36
CA ALA A 507 11.64 17.83 -6.35
C ALA A 507 12.49 17.90 -5.08
N ASN A 508 13.39 16.93 -4.84
CA ASN A 508 14.25 16.93 -3.67
C ASN A 508 15.40 17.92 -3.85
N VAL A 509 15.43 18.94 -2.99
CA VAL A 509 16.46 19.99 -3.01
C VAL A 509 17.18 20.14 -1.66
N THR A 510 16.83 19.32 -0.67
CA THR A 510 17.39 19.41 0.68
C THR A 510 18.38 18.31 1.04
N ASP A 511 18.26 17.13 0.44
CA ASP A 511 19.19 16.02 0.66
C ASP A 511 19.35 15.13 -0.59
N ASN A 512 19.85 13.91 -0.41
CA ASN A 512 20.11 12.96 -1.49
C ASN A 512 19.11 11.78 -1.55
N LYS A 513 18.03 11.78 -0.77
CA LYS A 513 17.10 10.64 -0.68
C LYS A 513 16.40 10.33 -2.01
N GLY A 514 16.11 11.35 -2.81
CA GLY A 514 15.55 11.17 -4.15
C GLY A 514 16.54 10.52 -5.12
N GLU A 515 17.82 10.89 -5.05
CA GLU A 515 18.89 10.26 -5.85
C GLU A 515 19.17 8.82 -5.41
N GLU A 516 19.18 8.55 -4.10
CA GLU A 516 19.28 7.19 -3.57
C GLU A 516 18.13 6.30 -4.05
N LEU A 517 16.89 6.82 -4.02
CA LEU A 517 15.73 6.10 -4.53
C LEU A 517 15.84 5.80 -6.03
N MET A 518 16.29 6.76 -6.84
CA MET A 518 16.47 6.54 -8.28
C MET A 518 17.49 5.44 -8.56
N ALA A 519 18.63 5.45 -7.85
CA ALA A 519 19.63 4.39 -8.01
C ALA A 519 19.07 3.01 -7.65
N ILE A 520 18.28 2.91 -6.58
CA ILE A 520 17.60 1.67 -6.19
C ILE A 520 16.58 1.25 -7.25
N TYR A 521 15.82 2.19 -7.81
CA TYR A 521 14.84 1.92 -8.87
C TYR A 521 15.49 1.31 -10.10
N GLU A 522 16.60 1.89 -10.58
CA GLU A 522 17.38 1.37 -11.70
C GLU A 522 18.00 -0.01 -11.38
N GLU A 523 18.57 -0.19 -10.18
CA GLU A 523 19.18 -1.47 -9.74
C GLU A 523 18.15 -2.62 -9.66
N THR A 524 16.92 -2.31 -9.25
CA THR A 524 15.87 -3.29 -8.99
C THR A 524 14.95 -3.54 -10.19
N GLY A 525 15.32 -3.06 -11.37
CA GLY A 525 14.60 -3.33 -12.62
C GLY A 525 13.34 -2.49 -12.82
N GLU A 526 13.25 -1.33 -12.17
CA GLU A 526 12.30 -0.26 -12.54
C GLU A 526 10.81 -0.60 -12.35
N ALA A 527 10.50 -1.47 -11.37
CA ALA A 527 9.15 -1.81 -10.94
C ALA A 527 8.19 -2.21 -12.09
N PRO A 528 8.50 -3.27 -12.86
CA PRO A 528 7.67 -3.67 -13.98
C PRO A 528 6.29 -4.14 -13.50
N PRO A 529 5.25 -4.04 -14.34
CA PRO A 529 3.93 -4.52 -13.96
C PRO A 529 3.87 -6.03 -13.76
N ILE A 530 3.01 -6.43 -12.83
CA ILE A 530 2.74 -7.82 -12.49
C ILE A 530 1.39 -8.21 -13.08
N LEU A 531 1.35 -9.36 -13.77
CA LEU A 531 0.09 -9.94 -14.24
C LEU A 531 -0.75 -10.39 -13.03
N VAL A 532 -1.96 -9.84 -12.92
CA VAL A 532 -2.93 -10.14 -11.86
C VAL A 532 -3.80 -11.32 -12.26
N ALA A 533 -4.42 -11.24 -13.44
CA ALA A 533 -5.30 -12.26 -13.98
C ALA A 533 -5.36 -12.16 -15.51
N SER A 534 -5.74 -13.26 -16.16
CA SER A 534 -5.91 -13.32 -17.61
C SER A 534 -7.00 -14.31 -17.99
N GLU A 535 -7.58 -14.11 -19.18
CA GLU A 535 -8.48 -15.05 -19.85
C GLU A 535 -8.12 -15.12 -21.33
N ASP A 536 -8.12 -16.33 -21.88
CA ASP A 536 -7.68 -16.61 -23.25
C ASP A 536 -8.84 -17.12 -24.12
N ALA A 537 -8.90 -16.67 -25.37
CA ALA A 537 -9.83 -17.19 -26.39
C ALA A 537 -9.08 -17.49 -27.70
N PRO A 538 -9.38 -18.62 -28.37
CA PRO A 538 -8.79 -18.93 -29.66
C PRO A 538 -9.35 -18.00 -30.76
N ILE A 539 -8.49 -17.60 -31.69
CA ILE A 539 -8.85 -16.86 -32.89
C ILE A 539 -8.12 -17.43 -34.12
N ASP A 540 -8.83 -17.64 -35.23
CA ASP A 540 -8.23 -18.00 -36.52
C ASP A 540 -8.14 -16.75 -37.41
N LEU A 541 -6.92 -16.38 -37.78
CA LEU A 541 -6.63 -15.20 -38.60
C LEU A 541 -6.55 -15.51 -40.10
N GLY A 542 -6.88 -16.72 -40.53
CA GLY A 542 -6.82 -17.11 -41.94
C GLY A 542 -5.41 -17.04 -42.52
N ALA A 543 -5.30 -16.89 -43.83
CA ALA A 543 -4.01 -16.82 -44.53
C ALA A 543 -3.63 -15.37 -44.85
N LEU A 544 -2.33 -15.09 -44.95
CA LEU A 544 -1.85 -13.75 -45.33
C LEU A 544 -2.41 -13.31 -46.69
N PRO A 545 -2.84 -12.04 -46.84
CA PRO A 545 -3.33 -11.51 -48.11
C PRO A 545 -2.30 -11.71 -49.23
N GLY A 546 -2.67 -12.47 -50.27
CA GLY A 546 -1.81 -12.73 -51.45
C GLY A 546 -1.14 -14.11 -51.49
N THR A 547 -1.36 -14.99 -50.51
CA THR A 547 -0.86 -16.38 -50.56
C THR A 547 -1.79 -17.36 -51.29
N THR A 548 -2.79 -16.87 -52.05
CA THR A 548 -3.55 -17.73 -52.97
C THR A 548 -2.59 -18.33 -54.00
N GLY A 549 -2.25 -19.60 -53.79
CA GLY A 549 -1.38 -20.35 -54.67
C GLY A 549 -1.85 -20.22 -56.11
N SER A 550 -0.91 -19.94 -57.01
CA SER A 550 -1.14 -20.10 -58.43
C SER A 550 -1.42 -21.58 -58.70
N ASN A 551 -2.70 -21.97 -58.65
CA ASN A 551 -3.15 -23.15 -59.38
C ASN A 551 -3.05 -22.78 -60.87
N GLY A 552 -1.84 -22.92 -61.40
CA GLY A 552 -1.57 -22.92 -62.82
C GLY A 552 -2.45 -23.99 -63.44
N ALA A 553 -3.52 -23.55 -64.09
CA ALA A 553 -4.29 -24.37 -65.00
C ALA A 553 -3.34 -24.80 -66.14
N GLY A 554 -2.76 -25.99 -65.98
CA GLY A 554 -2.05 -26.67 -67.04
C GLY A 554 -3.03 -27.03 -68.15
N SER A 555 -3.16 -26.16 -69.14
CA SER A 555 -3.81 -26.45 -70.40
C SER A 555 -3.00 -27.51 -71.15
N GLY A 556 -3.31 -28.78 -70.93
CA GLY A 556 -2.88 -29.89 -71.77
C GLY A 556 -3.74 -29.95 -73.03
N ALA A 557 -3.38 -29.16 -74.05
CA ALA A 557 -3.85 -29.36 -75.41
C ALA A 557 -3.08 -30.54 -76.03
N GLY A 558 -3.81 -31.47 -76.64
CA GLY A 558 -3.28 -32.69 -77.23
C GLY A 558 -2.48 -32.49 -78.51
N GLY A 559 -1.80 -33.56 -78.92
CA GLY A 559 -1.14 -33.68 -80.22
C GLY A 559 -0.55 -35.08 -80.44
N SER A 560 -1.23 -35.84 -81.32
CA SER A 560 -0.85 -37.07 -82.05
C SER A 560 -0.46 -38.33 -81.29
#